data_AF-A0A7G6YT97-F1
#
_entry.id   AF-A0A7G6YT97-F1
#
_cell.length_a   1.000
_cell.length_b   1.000
_cell.length_c   1.000
_cell.angle_alpha   90.00
_cell.angle_beta   90.00
_cell.angle_gamma   90.00
#
_symmetry.space_group_name_H-M   'P 1'
#
loop_
_entity.id
_entity.type
_entity.pdbx_description
1 polymer ?
#
loop_
_entity_poly.entity_id
_entity_poly.type
_entity_poly.pdbx_seq_one_letter_code
_entity_poly.pdbx_strand_id
1 'polypeptide(L)'
;MCHAQDLEDKDNEKPALKLGGALRFNYNLSTWKQDQVERGGDFGFDMFRINAEAAYKGIKLNAEFRHYSQAFGGSFLKQGWFQYDFSDAAQLQVGLNQVPFGIQQYNSNNWFFNMTYYLGFEDDHDMGVKYIHDRGRWQWHAAYYKSAEDFVFSSAEASPNRYSYDVTGRNKENNQLNFKLVRRLDDSLAHELGVSLQGGLLYNLDTRRNGTRYAGAVHYEFKPSYSRWSMKLQAMRYRFQPKYANGAALNFVEMGAYGANYRVATRGDLYTANVAYRLPIETRLLQSITFYDNYGYYSKDVRGFENSHMNVLGALFAAGPMAIYTDAAFGYNHPWLGPEWENAFTSGTPGNTRWHMRFNINMGYYF
;
A
#
# COMPACT_ATOMS: atom_id res chain seq x y z
N MET A 1 -5.84 43.71 -6.38
CA MET A 1 -4.45 43.99 -6.77
C MET A 1 -3.53 43.16 -5.88
N CYS A 2 -3.08 42.01 -6.36
CA CYS A 2 -1.92 41.33 -5.80
C CYS A 2 -0.80 41.53 -6.80
N HIS A 3 0.19 42.33 -6.42
CA HIS A 3 1.45 42.41 -7.13
C HIS A 3 2.13 41.03 -6.99
N ALA A 4 2.12 40.25 -8.07
CA ALA A 4 3.18 39.29 -8.29
C ALA A 4 4.44 40.12 -8.52
N GLN A 5 5.20 40.37 -7.45
CA GLN A 5 6.50 41.02 -7.54
C GLN A 5 7.41 40.12 -8.35
N ASP A 6 7.93 40.69 -9.43
CA ASP A 6 8.98 40.16 -10.29
C ASP A 6 10.10 39.57 -9.43
N LEU A 7 10.21 38.25 -9.43
CA LEU A 7 11.39 37.56 -8.94
C LEU A 7 12.40 37.59 -10.08
N GLU A 8 13.48 38.35 -9.86
CA GLU A 8 14.68 38.37 -10.69
C GLU A 8 15.03 36.95 -11.15
N ASP A 9 15.15 36.78 -12.47
CA ASP A 9 15.59 35.54 -13.12
C ASP A 9 17.01 35.19 -12.64
N LYS A 10 17.08 34.41 -11.56
CA LYS A 10 18.25 33.63 -11.22
C LYS A 10 18.08 32.23 -11.79
N ASP A 11 18.97 31.98 -12.74
CA ASP A 11 19.33 30.74 -13.41
C ASP A 11 18.40 30.16 -14.49
N ASN A 12 19.08 29.83 -15.58
CA ASN A 12 18.62 29.34 -16.88
C ASN A 12 18.15 27.86 -16.78
N GLU A 13 17.32 27.54 -15.79
CA GLU A 13 16.82 26.18 -15.58
C GLU A 13 15.80 25.82 -16.66
N LYS A 14 16.17 24.89 -17.54
CA LYS A 14 15.23 24.31 -18.51
C LYS A 14 14.26 23.37 -17.78
N PRO A 15 12.97 23.37 -18.15
CA PRO A 15 12.03 22.39 -17.61
C PRO A 15 12.48 20.98 -17.97
N ALA A 16 12.52 20.10 -16.97
CA ALA A 16 12.78 18.68 -17.15
C ALA A 16 11.46 17.90 -17.09
N LEU A 17 11.30 16.91 -17.98
CA LEU A 17 10.17 15.99 -18.00
C LEU A 17 10.67 14.58 -18.31
N LYS A 18 10.28 13.63 -17.48
CA LYS A 18 10.46 12.20 -17.70
C LYS A 18 9.10 11.53 -17.64
N LEU A 19 8.76 10.83 -18.71
CA LEU A 19 7.57 9.99 -18.79
C LEU A 19 7.98 8.54 -18.62
N GLY A 20 7.12 7.78 -17.96
CA GLY A 20 7.22 6.32 -17.93
C GLY A 20 5.84 5.70 -17.85
N GLY A 21 5.80 4.38 -17.89
CA GLY A 21 4.55 3.67 -17.85
C GLY A 21 4.67 2.18 -17.60
N ALA A 22 3.53 1.52 -17.58
CA ALA A 22 3.46 0.07 -17.57
C ALA A 22 2.19 -0.44 -18.24
N LEU A 23 2.28 -1.60 -18.87
CA LEU A 23 1.12 -2.40 -19.27
C LEU A 23 1.22 -3.77 -18.60
N ARG A 24 0.14 -4.20 -17.95
CA ARG A 24 0.08 -5.47 -17.24
C ARG A 24 -1.11 -6.32 -17.65
N PHE A 25 -0.88 -7.63 -17.69
CA PHE A 25 -1.89 -8.67 -17.80
C PHE A 25 -1.74 -9.67 -16.67
N ASN A 26 -2.83 -10.34 -16.33
CA ASN A 26 -2.85 -11.26 -15.20
C ASN A 26 -3.62 -12.54 -15.54
N TYR A 27 -2.99 -13.68 -15.28
CA TYR A 27 -3.64 -14.98 -15.24
C TYR A 27 -3.90 -15.37 -13.78
N ASN A 28 -5.05 -15.97 -13.50
CA ASN A 28 -5.35 -16.45 -12.16
C ASN A 28 -6.27 -17.67 -12.13
N LEU A 29 -6.08 -18.52 -11.12
CA LEU A 29 -6.88 -19.70 -10.84
C LEU A 29 -7.09 -19.82 -9.33
N SER A 30 -8.34 -19.79 -8.88
CA SER A 30 -8.73 -19.74 -7.48
C SER A 30 -9.47 -21.01 -7.09
N THR A 31 -8.98 -21.71 -6.07
CA THR A 31 -9.52 -23.02 -5.64
C THR A 31 -10.97 -23.02 -5.17
N TRP A 32 -11.54 -21.85 -4.86
CA TRP A 32 -12.94 -21.70 -4.40
C TRP A 32 -13.91 -21.28 -5.51
N LYS A 33 -13.45 -21.11 -6.76
CA LYS A 33 -14.27 -20.76 -7.92
C LYS A 33 -14.34 -21.96 -8.87
N GLN A 34 -15.34 -22.81 -8.68
CA GLN A 34 -15.44 -24.08 -9.40
C GLN A 34 -15.48 -23.89 -10.93
N ASP A 35 -16.25 -22.91 -11.41
CA ASP A 35 -16.35 -22.58 -12.83
C ASP A 35 -15.00 -22.11 -13.43
N GLN A 36 -14.22 -21.34 -12.65
CA GLN A 36 -12.88 -20.90 -13.05
C GLN A 36 -11.90 -22.09 -13.10
N VAL A 37 -11.99 -23.01 -12.14
CA VAL A 37 -11.18 -24.24 -12.11
C VAL A 37 -11.49 -25.12 -13.32
N GLU A 38 -12.78 -25.32 -13.63
CA GLU A 38 -13.23 -26.12 -14.78
C GLU A 38 -12.74 -25.55 -16.13
N ARG A 39 -12.63 -24.22 -16.25
CA ARG A 39 -12.08 -23.56 -17.44
C ARG A 39 -10.55 -23.47 -17.47
N GLY A 40 -9.86 -23.87 -16.39
CA GLY A 40 -8.40 -23.81 -16.30
C GLY A 40 -7.84 -22.43 -15.99
N GLY A 41 -8.60 -21.57 -15.32
CA GLY A 41 -8.22 -20.20 -14.94
C GLY A 41 -8.63 -19.14 -15.95
N ASP A 42 -8.48 -17.87 -15.54
CA ASP A 42 -8.83 -16.72 -16.38
C ASP A 42 -7.59 -15.84 -16.64
N PHE A 43 -7.38 -15.44 -17.89
CA PHE A 43 -6.34 -14.50 -18.31
C PHE A 43 -6.98 -13.20 -18.83
N GLY A 44 -6.52 -12.05 -18.35
CA GLY A 44 -7.10 -10.78 -18.75
C GLY A 44 -6.24 -9.55 -18.48
N PHE A 45 -6.77 -8.41 -18.89
CA PHE A 45 -6.20 -7.09 -18.62
C PHE A 45 -6.15 -6.82 -17.12
N ASP A 46 -4.98 -6.39 -16.62
CA ASP A 46 -4.80 -5.95 -15.24
C ASP A 46 -4.84 -4.43 -15.19
N MET A 47 -3.83 -3.78 -15.77
CA MET A 47 -3.64 -2.35 -15.60
C MET A 47 -2.79 -1.72 -16.71
N PHE A 48 -3.11 -0.48 -17.07
CA PHE A 48 -2.26 0.42 -17.83
C PHE A 48 -1.95 1.67 -17.00
N ARG A 49 -0.67 2.06 -16.96
CA ARG A 49 -0.14 3.13 -16.11
C ARG A 49 0.64 4.14 -16.93
N ILE A 50 0.51 5.41 -16.54
CA ILE A 50 1.38 6.49 -16.98
C ILE A 50 1.89 7.22 -15.73
N ASN A 51 3.19 7.49 -15.69
CA ASN A 51 3.81 8.32 -14.67
C ASN A 51 4.62 9.46 -15.29
N ALA A 52 4.61 10.60 -14.61
CA ALA A 52 5.36 11.79 -14.99
C ALA A 52 6.18 12.30 -13.79
N GLU A 53 7.46 12.52 -14.04
CA GLU A 53 8.37 13.25 -13.15
C GLU A 53 8.77 14.54 -13.87
N ALA A 54 8.54 15.70 -13.25
CA ALA A 54 8.93 16.98 -13.83
C ALA A 54 9.66 17.86 -12.81
N ALA A 55 10.50 18.77 -13.29
CA ALA A 55 11.18 19.74 -12.45
C ALA A 55 11.34 21.06 -13.19
N TYR A 56 11.03 22.17 -12.52
CA TYR A 56 11.22 23.52 -13.05
C TYR A 56 11.32 24.55 -11.92
N LYS A 57 12.33 25.43 -11.99
CA LYS A 57 12.57 26.52 -11.02
C LYS A 57 12.52 26.04 -9.56
N GLY A 58 13.24 24.96 -9.26
CA GLY A 58 13.30 24.36 -7.92
C GLY A 58 12.05 23.61 -7.43
N ILE A 59 10.97 23.55 -8.21
CA ILE A 59 9.77 22.76 -7.87
C ILE A 59 9.75 21.48 -8.69
N LYS A 60 9.52 20.36 -8.00
CA LYS A 60 9.39 19.02 -8.59
C LYS A 60 7.94 18.55 -8.57
N LEU A 61 7.57 17.73 -9.54
CA LEU A 61 6.29 17.05 -9.65
C LEU A 61 6.54 15.55 -9.77
N ASN A 62 5.78 14.76 -9.04
CA ASN A 62 5.60 13.34 -9.30
C ASN A 62 4.11 13.05 -9.44
N ALA A 63 3.70 12.35 -10.50
CA ALA A 63 2.33 11.93 -10.70
C ALA A 63 2.28 10.54 -11.33
N GLU A 64 1.37 9.69 -10.87
CA GLU A 64 1.11 8.37 -11.44
C GLU A 64 -0.40 8.11 -11.50
N PHE A 65 -0.88 7.91 -12.72
CA PHE A 65 -2.26 7.54 -13.00
C PHE A 65 -2.33 6.08 -13.46
N ARG A 66 -3.36 5.37 -13.00
CA ARG A 66 -3.58 3.97 -13.35
C ARG A 66 -5.00 3.76 -13.86
N HIS A 67 -5.10 3.03 -14.96
CA HIS A 67 -6.33 2.48 -15.49
C HIS A 67 -6.31 0.97 -15.27
N TYR A 68 -7.05 0.51 -14.27
CA TYR A 68 -7.28 -0.92 -14.03
C TYR A 68 -8.49 -1.42 -14.83
N SER A 69 -8.61 -2.74 -14.95
CA SER A 69 -9.84 -3.33 -15.47
C SER A 69 -11.06 -2.94 -14.62
N GLN A 70 -12.25 -2.97 -15.21
CA GLN A 70 -13.50 -2.57 -14.52
C GLN A 70 -13.76 -3.38 -13.25
N ALA A 71 -13.29 -4.62 -13.19
CA ALA A 71 -13.39 -5.49 -12.01
C ALA A 71 -12.56 -4.99 -10.81
N PHE A 72 -11.66 -4.02 -11.02
CA PHE A 72 -10.78 -3.43 -10.01
C PHE A 72 -10.96 -1.91 -9.90
N GLY A 73 -12.19 -1.40 -10.11
CA GLY A 73 -12.55 -0.01 -9.86
C GLY A 73 -12.19 0.99 -10.97
N GLY A 74 -11.61 0.52 -12.08
CA GLY A 74 -11.34 1.35 -13.26
C GLY A 74 -10.15 2.31 -13.09
N SER A 75 -10.37 3.59 -13.35
CA SER A 75 -9.32 4.60 -13.42
C SER A 75 -9.23 5.46 -12.16
N PHE A 76 -8.03 5.62 -11.61
CA PHE A 76 -7.80 6.54 -10.49
C PHE A 76 -6.33 7.00 -10.43
N LEU A 77 -6.12 8.12 -9.75
CA LEU A 77 -4.78 8.67 -9.47
C LEU A 77 -4.18 7.89 -8.29
N LYS A 78 -3.08 7.19 -8.50
CA LYS A 78 -2.39 6.49 -7.40
C LYS A 78 -1.69 7.49 -6.48
N GLN A 79 -0.98 8.44 -7.07
CA GLN A 79 -0.21 9.44 -6.34
C GLN A 79 0.01 10.69 -7.21
N GLY A 80 0.19 11.83 -6.57
CA GLY A 80 0.40 13.11 -7.22
C GLY A 80 0.77 14.18 -6.21
N TRP A 81 2.01 14.69 -6.25
CA TRP A 81 2.45 15.74 -5.34
C TRP A 81 3.45 16.71 -5.97
N PHE A 82 3.44 17.93 -5.45
CA PHE A 82 4.52 18.89 -5.64
C PHE A 82 5.56 18.71 -4.55
N GLN A 83 6.82 18.90 -4.92
CA GLN A 83 7.95 18.75 -4.01
C GLN A 83 8.88 19.96 -4.10
N TYR A 84 9.36 20.38 -2.93
CA TYR A 84 10.44 21.36 -2.80
C TYR A 84 11.55 20.78 -1.92
N ASP A 85 12.78 20.87 -2.40
CA ASP A 85 13.95 20.38 -1.68
C ASP A 85 14.64 21.55 -0.98
N PHE A 86 14.70 21.51 0.35
CA PHE A 86 15.43 22.50 1.14
C PHE A 86 16.94 22.25 1.10
N SER A 87 17.34 20.99 0.87
CA SER A 87 18.72 20.54 0.70
C SER A 87 18.73 19.12 0.13
N ASP A 88 19.91 18.56 -0.14
CA ASP A 88 20.06 17.15 -0.56
C ASP A 88 19.51 16.13 0.46
N ALA A 89 19.33 16.56 1.71
CA ALA A 89 18.87 15.71 2.82
C ALA A 89 17.45 16.03 3.29
N ALA A 90 16.78 17.05 2.74
CA ALA A 90 15.51 17.54 3.29
C ALA A 90 14.54 18.00 2.20
N GLN A 91 13.34 17.45 2.19
CA GLN A 91 12.30 17.77 1.20
C GLN A 91 10.90 17.88 1.82
N LEU A 92 10.06 18.71 1.23
CA LEU A 92 8.63 18.84 1.52
C LEU A 92 7.83 18.34 0.32
N GLN A 93 6.79 17.55 0.57
CA GLN A 93 5.83 17.08 -0.42
C GLN A 93 4.43 17.56 -0.05
N VAL A 94 3.68 18.08 -1.03
CA VAL A 94 2.29 18.55 -0.87
C VAL A 94 1.42 17.94 -1.96
N GLY A 95 0.39 17.18 -1.57
CA GLY A 95 -0.51 16.49 -2.48
C GLY A 95 -0.87 15.08 -1.99
N LEU A 96 -1.29 14.21 -2.91
CA LEU A 96 -1.54 12.79 -2.67
C LEU A 96 -0.20 12.05 -2.64
N ASN A 97 0.27 11.68 -1.46
CA ASN A 97 1.58 11.03 -1.31
C ASN A 97 1.55 9.92 -0.26
N GLN A 98 2.51 9.00 -0.38
CA GLN A 98 2.55 7.80 0.47
C GLN A 98 2.68 8.13 1.96
N VAL A 99 1.79 7.59 2.79
CA VAL A 99 1.78 7.71 4.25
C VAL A 99 3.05 7.05 4.83
N PRO A 100 3.84 7.76 5.66
CA PRO A 100 5.09 7.22 6.20
C PRO A 100 4.80 6.27 7.38
N PHE A 101 4.44 5.03 7.07
CA PHE A 101 4.12 4.01 8.06
C PHE A 101 4.68 2.64 7.68
N GLY A 102 5.24 1.91 8.65
CA GLY A 102 5.77 0.56 8.45
C GLY A 102 6.91 0.50 7.42
N ILE A 103 7.10 -0.68 6.85
CA ILE A 103 7.99 -0.95 5.72
C ILE A 103 7.44 -0.26 4.47
N GLN A 104 8.30 0.41 3.72
CA GLN A 104 7.90 1.13 2.50
C GLN A 104 8.87 0.81 1.34
N GLN A 105 8.42 0.79 0.08
CA GLN A 105 7.02 0.86 -0.35
C GLN A 105 6.29 -0.49 -0.23
N TYR A 106 7.01 -1.61 -0.37
CA TYR A 106 6.47 -2.96 -0.42
C TYR A 106 6.95 -3.76 0.80
N ASN A 107 6.05 -4.29 1.62
CA ASN A 107 6.37 -5.14 2.77
C ASN A 107 6.73 -6.57 2.32
N SER A 108 6.25 -6.99 1.16
CA SER A 108 6.52 -8.30 0.58
C SER A 108 7.36 -8.22 -0.71
N ASN A 109 7.55 -9.35 -1.38
CA ASN A 109 8.26 -9.48 -2.66
C ASN A 109 7.36 -10.07 -3.77
N ASN A 110 6.07 -10.24 -3.49
CA ASN A 110 5.08 -10.87 -4.37
C ASN A 110 4.10 -9.84 -4.95
N TRP A 111 3.22 -10.25 -5.86
CA TRP A 111 2.27 -9.34 -6.51
C TRP A 111 1.11 -8.87 -5.60
N PHE A 112 0.72 -9.68 -4.62
CA PHE A 112 -0.41 -9.45 -3.72
C PHE A 112 -0.12 -8.54 -2.53
N PHE A 113 1.12 -8.04 -2.37
CA PHE A 113 1.56 -7.32 -1.16
C PHE A 113 1.52 -8.22 0.09
N ASN A 114 1.46 -7.66 1.30
CA ASN A 114 1.23 -8.40 2.54
C ASN A 114 -0.14 -8.02 3.15
N MET A 115 -0.54 -8.69 4.23
CA MET A 115 -1.77 -8.44 4.99
C MET A 115 -1.93 -6.95 5.37
N THR A 116 -0.83 -6.23 5.63
CA THR A 116 -0.83 -4.81 5.95
C THR A 116 -1.40 -3.92 4.86
N TYR A 117 -1.30 -4.33 3.60
CA TYR A 117 -1.83 -3.60 2.44
C TYR A 117 -3.36 -3.55 2.49
N TYR A 118 -3.99 -4.69 2.70
CA TYR A 118 -5.45 -4.81 2.79
C TYR A 118 -6.06 -4.20 4.07
N LEU A 119 -5.25 -3.58 4.92
CA LEU A 119 -5.71 -2.86 6.10
C LEU A 119 -5.32 -1.38 6.07
N GLY A 120 -4.80 -0.86 4.95
CA GLY A 120 -4.44 0.56 4.81
C GLY A 120 -3.16 0.96 5.53
N PHE A 121 -2.20 0.03 5.68
CA PHE A 121 -0.94 0.27 6.40
C PHE A 121 0.32 -0.06 5.57
N GLU A 122 0.16 -0.39 4.29
CA GLU A 122 1.25 -0.62 3.34
C GLU A 122 0.83 -0.01 2.01
N ASP A 123 1.78 0.62 1.30
CA ASP A 123 1.52 1.35 0.03
C ASP A 123 0.27 2.23 0.02
N ASP A 124 -0.01 2.88 1.15
CA ASP A 124 -1.16 3.73 1.40
C ASP A 124 -0.81 5.21 1.10
N HIS A 125 -1.68 5.94 0.40
CA HIS A 125 -1.46 7.31 -0.08
C HIS A 125 -2.62 8.22 0.30
N ASP A 126 -2.29 9.33 0.96
CA ASP A 126 -3.25 10.27 1.53
C ASP A 126 -3.00 11.72 1.04
N MET A 127 -4.03 12.56 1.15
CA MET A 127 -3.99 13.97 0.77
C MET A 127 -3.40 14.82 1.91
N GLY A 128 -2.20 15.35 1.73
CA GLY A 128 -1.54 16.09 2.80
C GLY A 128 -0.19 16.69 2.49
N VAL A 129 0.56 16.93 3.57
CA VAL A 129 1.90 17.49 3.57
C VAL A 129 2.82 16.52 4.30
N LYS A 130 3.95 16.19 3.67
CA LYS A 130 4.96 15.29 4.24
C LYS A 130 6.34 15.90 4.13
N TYR A 131 7.03 15.98 5.26
CA TYR A 131 8.43 16.34 5.32
C TYR A 131 9.28 15.08 5.47
N ILE A 132 10.37 15.00 4.73
CA ILE A 132 11.33 13.90 4.74
C ILE A 132 12.71 14.47 5.02
N HIS A 133 13.40 13.90 6.00
CA HIS A 133 14.81 14.12 6.22
C HIS A 133 15.57 12.80 6.12
N ASP A 134 16.61 12.74 5.30
CA ASP A 134 17.45 11.55 5.13
C ASP A 134 18.93 11.94 5.15
N ARG A 135 19.67 11.45 6.15
CA ARG A 135 21.09 11.72 6.29
C ARG A 135 21.85 10.52 6.85
N GLY A 136 22.51 9.79 5.95
CA GLY A 136 23.43 8.71 6.28
C GLY A 136 22.74 7.58 7.04
N ARG A 137 22.96 7.51 8.36
CA ARG A 137 22.42 6.44 9.21
C ARG A 137 21.02 6.71 9.74
N TRP A 138 20.46 7.90 9.53
CA TRP A 138 19.15 8.27 10.06
C TRP A 138 18.26 8.84 8.95
N GLN A 139 17.03 8.38 8.92
CA GLN A 139 15.97 8.93 8.10
C GLN A 139 14.73 9.11 8.97
N TRP A 140 14.03 10.22 8.85
CA TRP A 140 12.76 10.41 9.52
C TRP A 140 11.78 11.21 8.67
N HIS A 141 10.50 10.86 8.82
CA HIS A 141 9.39 11.51 8.15
C HIS A 141 8.42 12.07 9.18
N ALA A 142 7.89 13.25 8.92
CA ALA A 142 6.74 13.79 9.64
C ALA A 142 5.70 14.23 8.61
N ALA A 143 4.45 13.83 8.81
CA ALA A 143 3.39 14.15 7.87
C ALA A 143 2.08 14.51 8.57
N TYR A 144 1.31 15.36 7.89
CA TYR A 144 -0.06 15.68 8.22
C TYR A 144 -0.94 15.42 7.00
N TYR A 145 -2.00 14.64 7.19
CA TYR A 145 -2.96 14.32 6.14
C TYR A 145 -4.34 14.84 6.52
N LYS A 146 -4.93 15.63 5.61
CA LYS A 146 -6.27 16.21 5.82
C LYS A 146 -7.35 15.15 5.69
N SER A 147 -7.14 14.20 4.79
CA SER A 147 -8.04 13.10 4.44
C SER A 147 -7.25 11.99 3.75
N ALA A 148 -7.91 10.84 3.61
CA ALA A 148 -7.57 9.80 2.66
C ALA A 148 -7.57 10.29 1.19
N GLU A 149 -7.45 9.36 0.24
CA GLU A 149 -7.75 9.60 -1.18
C GLU A 149 -9.23 10.04 -1.32
N ASP A 150 -9.44 11.35 -1.53
CA ASP A 150 -10.75 11.93 -1.73
C ASP A 150 -10.75 12.86 -2.95
N PHE A 151 -11.54 12.49 -3.95
CA PHE A 151 -11.76 13.29 -5.15
C PHE A 151 -13.14 13.96 -5.14
N VAL A 152 -13.95 13.71 -4.11
CA VAL A 152 -15.28 14.28 -3.96
C VAL A 152 -15.24 15.28 -2.82
N PHE A 153 -15.15 16.57 -3.18
CA PHE A 153 -15.14 17.70 -2.23
C PHE A 153 -16.53 17.92 -1.59
N SER A 154 -17.09 16.90 -0.93
CA SER A 154 -18.41 16.93 -0.29
C SER A 154 -18.48 16.00 0.93
N SER A 155 -19.64 15.98 1.58
CA SER A 155 -19.96 15.04 2.68
C SER A 155 -20.51 13.69 2.19
N ALA A 156 -20.25 13.31 0.94
CA ALA A 156 -20.58 12.00 0.41
C ALA A 156 -19.68 10.89 0.98
N GLU A 157 -20.18 9.66 0.89
CA GLU A 157 -19.39 8.47 1.17
C GLU A 157 -18.16 8.40 0.26
N ALA A 158 -17.07 7.89 0.81
CA ALA A 158 -15.82 7.74 0.10
C ALA A 158 -15.98 6.63 -0.96
N SER A 159 -15.71 6.94 -2.23
CA SER A 159 -15.82 5.99 -3.35
C SER A 159 -14.81 4.84 -3.19
N PRO A 160 -15.20 3.55 -3.33
CA PRO A 160 -14.22 2.46 -3.30
C PRO A 160 -13.34 2.38 -4.56
N ASN A 161 -13.62 3.16 -5.61
CA ASN A 161 -12.79 3.26 -6.82
C ASN A 161 -11.54 4.12 -6.53
N ARG A 162 -10.57 3.54 -5.85
CA ARG A 162 -9.35 4.19 -5.33
C ARG A 162 -8.19 3.19 -5.27
N TYR A 163 -6.97 3.69 -5.11
CA TYR A 163 -5.77 2.86 -4.99
C TYR A 163 -5.56 2.33 -3.58
N SER A 164 -5.60 3.23 -2.60
CA SER A 164 -5.31 2.97 -1.19
C SER A 164 -6.49 2.30 -0.49
N TYR A 165 -6.22 1.41 0.48
CA TYR A 165 -7.27 0.85 1.33
C TYR A 165 -7.56 1.79 2.50
N ASP A 166 -8.56 2.64 2.33
CA ASP A 166 -8.96 3.59 3.36
C ASP A 166 -10.21 3.13 4.09
N VAL A 167 -10.47 3.71 5.27
CA VAL A 167 -11.80 3.64 5.89
C VAL A 167 -12.83 4.36 5.00
N THR A 168 -13.86 3.61 4.58
CA THR A 168 -14.96 4.07 3.73
C THR A 168 -16.33 3.91 4.42
N GLY A 169 -17.42 3.90 3.64
CA GLY A 169 -18.78 3.77 4.13
C GLY A 169 -19.24 5.01 4.89
N ARG A 170 -19.75 4.79 6.12
CA ARG A 170 -20.27 5.87 6.98
C ARG A 170 -19.19 6.63 7.76
N ASN A 171 -17.90 6.34 7.54
CA ASN A 171 -16.79 7.06 8.17
C ASN A 171 -15.81 7.55 7.10
N LYS A 172 -15.13 8.65 7.41
CA LYS A 172 -14.03 9.20 6.59
C LYS A 172 -12.81 9.45 7.46
N GLU A 173 -11.65 9.10 6.94
CA GLU A 173 -10.38 9.45 7.56
C GLU A 173 -10.16 10.96 7.51
N ASN A 174 -9.71 11.53 8.63
CA ASN A 174 -9.69 12.98 8.79
C ASN A 174 -8.55 13.40 9.73
N ASN A 175 -7.80 14.44 9.36
CA ASN A 175 -6.78 15.09 10.19
C ASN A 175 -5.86 14.07 10.91
N GLN A 176 -4.97 13.45 10.15
CA GLN A 176 -4.02 12.46 10.63
C GLN A 176 -2.60 13.03 10.72
N LEU A 177 -1.87 12.60 11.74
CA LEU A 177 -0.44 12.84 11.92
C LEU A 177 0.31 11.52 11.85
N ASN A 178 1.45 11.53 11.15
CA ASN A 178 2.35 10.39 11.07
C ASN A 178 3.77 10.80 11.41
N PHE A 179 4.48 9.90 12.08
CA PHE A 179 5.92 9.99 12.28
C PHE A 179 6.56 8.63 12.00
N LYS A 180 7.63 8.63 11.22
CA LYS A 180 8.46 7.44 10.98
C LYS A 180 9.92 7.78 11.22
N LEU A 181 10.63 6.89 11.91
CA LEU A 181 12.06 6.97 12.14
C LEU A 181 12.70 5.67 11.66
N VAL A 182 13.78 5.76 10.89
CA VAL A 182 14.58 4.65 10.41
C VAL A 182 16.03 4.87 10.81
N ARG A 183 16.63 3.83 11.38
CA ARG A 183 18.04 3.73 11.74
C ARG A 183 18.70 2.69 10.87
N ARG A 184 19.65 3.11 10.04
CA ARG A 184 20.52 2.22 9.27
C ARG A 184 21.73 1.84 10.14
N LEU A 185 21.89 0.54 10.35
CA LEU A 185 22.99 -0.05 11.11
C LEU A 185 24.17 -0.30 10.18
N ASP A 186 25.36 -0.46 10.79
CA ASP A 186 26.65 -0.75 10.14
C ASP A 186 27.06 0.17 8.98
N ASP A 187 28.22 -0.07 8.39
CA ASP A 187 28.76 0.79 7.33
C ASP A 187 28.17 0.47 5.95
N SER A 188 27.54 -0.69 5.80
CA SER A 188 26.83 -1.08 4.57
C SER A 188 25.45 -0.45 4.46
N LEU A 189 24.90 0.03 5.60
CA LEU A 189 23.56 0.58 5.71
C LEU A 189 22.45 -0.42 5.31
N ALA A 190 22.78 -1.70 5.19
CA ALA A 190 21.88 -2.73 4.67
C ALA A 190 20.83 -3.20 5.70
N HIS A 191 21.11 -2.97 6.98
CA HIS A 191 20.26 -3.32 8.10
C HIS A 191 19.50 -2.08 8.55
N GLU A 192 18.19 -2.04 8.36
CA GLU A 192 17.35 -0.91 8.75
C GLU A 192 16.41 -1.34 9.89
N LEU A 193 16.41 -0.59 10.99
CA LEU A 193 15.42 -0.68 12.04
C LEU A 193 14.51 0.53 11.98
N GLY A 194 13.21 0.33 11.96
CA GLY A 194 12.25 1.43 11.87
C GLY A 194 11.13 1.35 12.88
N VAL A 195 10.62 2.54 13.24
CA VAL A 195 9.45 2.73 14.09
C VAL A 195 8.49 3.69 13.38
N SER A 196 7.20 3.43 13.45
CA SER A 196 6.17 4.32 12.89
C SER A 196 5.03 4.52 13.87
N LEU A 197 4.51 5.74 13.91
CA LEU A 197 3.37 6.15 14.71
C LEU A 197 2.37 6.88 13.80
N GLN A 198 1.10 6.59 14.00
CA GLN A 198 -0.02 7.20 13.29
C GLN A 198 -1.12 7.55 14.30
N GLY A 199 -1.68 8.73 14.20
CA GLY A 199 -2.83 9.16 15.00
C GLY A 199 -3.70 10.13 14.23
N GLY A 200 -5.02 9.93 14.22
CA GLY A 200 -5.94 10.75 13.46
C GLY A 200 -7.38 10.62 13.91
N LEU A 201 -8.29 11.22 13.15
CA LEU A 201 -9.72 11.22 13.41
C LEU A 201 -10.49 10.39 12.37
N LEU A 202 -11.67 9.94 12.78
CA LEU A 202 -12.65 9.29 11.90
C LEU A 202 -13.94 10.09 11.94
N TYR A 203 -14.22 10.87 10.89
CA TYR A 203 -15.44 11.66 10.79
C TYR A 203 -16.61 10.76 10.38
N ASN A 204 -17.61 10.63 11.24
CA ASN A 204 -18.81 9.85 10.93
C ASN A 204 -19.87 10.72 10.22
N LEU A 205 -20.37 10.25 9.08
CA LEU A 205 -21.28 11.01 8.22
C LEU A 205 -22.67 11.20 8.83
N ASP A 206 -23.12 10.23 9.65
CA ASP A 206 -24.45 10.27 10.30
C ASP A 206 -24.44 11.18 11.52
N THR A 207 -23.48 10.97 12.43
CA THR A 207 -23.43 11.71 13.70
C THR A 207 -22.74 13.06 13.58
N ARG A 208 -21.97 13.29 12.50
CA ARG A 208 -21.12 14.46 12.28
C ARG A 208 -20.08 14.68 13.38
N ARG A 209 -19.65 13.59 14.04
CA ARG A 209 -18.66 13.60 15.12
C ARG A 209 -17.40 12.88 14.69
N ASN A 210 -16.27 13.36 15.23
CA ASN A 210 -14.99 12.68 15.08
C ASN A 210 -14.83 11.59 16.14
N GLY A 211 -14.63 10.36 15.68
CA GLY A 211 -13.94 9.31 16.40
C GLY A 211 -12.43 9.43 16.28
N THR A 212 -11.71 8.45 16.79
CA THR A 212 -10.23 8.42 16.79
C THR A 212 -9.71 7.17 16.09
N ARG A 213 -8.52 7.27 15.51
CA ARG A 213 -7.73 6.15 15.01
C ARG A 213 -6.27 6.31 15.40
N TYR A 214 -5.58 5.22 15.69
CA TYR A 214 -4.15 5.23 15.92
C TYR A 214 -3.53 3.88 15.58
N ALA A 215 -2.27 3.91 15.18
CA ALA A 215 -1.48 2.72 14.91
C ALA A 215 -0.01 2.95 15.28
N GLY A 216 0.69 1.87 15.62
CA GLY A 216 2.11 1.85 15.87
C GLY A 216 2.75 0.61 15.27
N ALA A 217 3.93 0.75 14.68
CA ALA A 217 4.66 -0.34 14.05
C ALA A 217 6.16 -0.28 14.38
N VAL A 218 6.78 -1.45 14.44
CA VAL A 218 8.22 -1.63 14.40
C VAL A 218 8.57 -2.56 13.25
N HIS A 219 9.67 -2.29 12.55
CA HIS A 219 10.12 -3.13 11.46
C HIS A 219 11.63 -3.26 11.40
N TYR A 220 12.06 -4.31 10.71
CA TYR A 220 13.43 -4.58 10.35
C TYR A 220 13.50 -4.97 8.87
N GLU A 221 14.41 -4.35 8.13
CA GLU A 221 14.73 -4.71 6.75
C GLU A 221 16.21 -5.04 6.62
N PHE A 222 16.50 -6.13 5.92
CA PHE A 222 17.85 -6.52 5.53
C PHE A 222 17.88 -6.73 4.02
N LYS A 223 18.57 -5.85 3.30
CA LYS A 223 18.69 -5.94 1.84
C LYS A 223 20.04 -5.39 1.36
N PRO A 224 21.15 -6.09 1.63
CA PRO A 224 22.47 -5.66 1.21
C PRO A 224 22.67 -5.85 -0.29
N SER A 225 23.56 -5.05 -0.89
CA SER A 225 24.05 -5.27 -2.26
C SER A 225 24.94 -6.51 -2.40
N TYR A 226 25.55 -6.95 -1.29
CA TYR A 226 26.52 -8.05 -1.26
C TYR A 226 25.90 -9.43 -0.95
N SER A 227 24.61 -9.50 -0.57
CA SER A 227 23.92 -10.78 -0.34
C SER A 227 22.87 -11.03 -1.40
N ARG A 228 22.66 -12.31 -1.69
CA ARG A 228 21.52 -12.77 -2.49
C ARG A 228 20.24 -12.85 -1.66
N TRP A 229 20.37 -12.86 -0.34
CA TRP A 229 19.25 -12.94 0.59
C TRP A 229 18.77 -11.54 1.00
N SER A 230 17.46 -11.42 1.15
CA SER A 230 16.83 -10.29 1.80
C SER A 230 15.73 -10.74 2.76
N MET A 231 15.48 -9.95 3.79
CA MET A 231 14.49 -10.22 4.82
C MET A 231 13.77 -8.94 5.21
N LYS A 232 12.47 -9.06 5.49
CA LYS A 232 11.62 -7.99 6.01
C LYS A 232 10.72 -8.54 7.11
N LEU A 233 10.79 -7.94 8.29
CA LEU A 233 9.99 -8.29 9.46
C LEU A 233 9.24 -7.06 9.96
N GLN A 234 7.95 -7.17 10.24
CA GLN A 234 7.18 -6.09 10.84
C GLN A 234 6.21 -6.62 11.89
N ALA A 235 6.04 -5.87 12.97
CA ALA A 235 4.95 -6.04 13.92
C ALA A 235 4.25 -4.70 14.11
N MET A 236 2.91 -4.70 14.12
CA MET A 236 2.13 -3.50 14.34
C MET A 236 0.85 -3.77 15.10
N ARG A 237 0.33 -2.72 15.75
CA ARG A 237 -0.98 -2.69 16.39
C ARG A 237 -1.73 -1.45 15.94
N TYR A 238 -3.04 -1.58 15.77
CA TYR A 238 -3.91 -0.45 15.47
C TYR A 238 -5.23 -0.50 16.24
N ARG A 239 -5.91 0.65 16.28
CA ARG A 239 -7.27 0.77 16.79
C ARG A 239 -8.04 1.89 16.10
N PHE A 240 -9.27 1.59 15.74
CA PHE A 240 -10.30 2.48 15.21
C PHE A 240 -11.42 2.62 16.25
N GLN A 241 -11.87 3.84 16.50
CA GLN A 241 -12.95 4.15 17.43
C GLN A 241 -13.93 5.16 16.80
N PRO A 242 -14.71 4.75 15.78
CA PRO A 242 -15.68 5.62 15.14
C PRO A 242 -16.81 6.03 16.09
N LYS A 243 -17.49 7.15 15.79
CA LYS A 243 -18.66 7.64 16.55
C LYS A 243 -19.96 7.32 15.81
N TYR A 244 -20.35 6.05 15.79
CA TYR A 244 -21.62 5.62 15.19
C TYR A 244 -22.84 6.16 15.96
N ALA A 245 -23.98 6.23 15.25
CA ALA A 245 -25.26 6.60 15.85
C ALA A 245 -25.72 5.57 16.90
N ASN A 246 -26.53 6.02 17.86
CA ASN A 246 -27.14 5.19 18.92
C ASN A 246 -26.17 4.40 19.80
N GLY A 247 -24.88 4.77 19.83
CA GLY A 247 -23.88 4.07 20.63
C GLY A 247 -23.60 2.64 20.16
N ALA A 248 -24.00 2.27 18.93
CA ALA A 248 -23.67 0.99 18.34
C ALA A 248 -22.13 0.88 18.22
N ALA A 249 -21.51 0.16 19.15
CA ALA A 249 -20.09 -0.18 19.05
C ALA A 249 -19.95 -1.29 18.02
N LEU A 250 -19.97 -0.91 16.74
CA LEU A 250 -19.61 -1.85 15.68
C LEU A 250 -18.14 -2.23 15.91
N ASN A 251 -17.88 -3.53 16.06
CA ASN A 251 -16.52 -4.01 16.24
C ASN A 251 -15.72 -4.04 14.92
N PHE A 252 -16.22 -3.37 13.86
CA PHE A 252 -15.58 -3.26 12.56
C PHE A 252 -15.70 -1.84 11.99
N VAL A 253 -14.84 -1.53 11.03
CA VAL A 253 -14.96 -0.43 10.06
C VAL A 253 -15.12 -1.02 8.66
N GLU A 254 -15.70 -0.26 7.74
CA GLU A 254 -15.64 -0.59 6.31
C GLU A 254 -14.36 -0.02 5.73
N MET A 255 -13.67 -0.82 4.93
CA MET A 255 -12.53 -0.41 4.13
C MET A 255 -12.84 -0.62 2.66
N GLY A 256 -12.35 0.28 1.81
CA GLY A 256 -12.62 0.24 0.38
C GLY A 256 -11.39 0.52 -0.46
N ALA A 257 -11.22 -0.26 -1.52
CA ALA A 257 -10.31 0.02 -2.63
C ALA A 257 -10.70 -0.85 -3.83
N TYR A 258 -10.18 -0.52 -5.02
CA TYR A 258 -10.39 -1.32 -6.24
C TYR A 258 -11.86 -1.61 -6.56
N GLY A 259 -12.75 -0.68 -6.22
CA GLY A 259 -14.18 -0.75 -6.53
C GLY A 259 -15.01 -1.63 -5.62
N ALA A 260 -14.46 -2.10 -4.50
CA ALA A 260 -15.21 -2.89 -3.53
C ALA A 260 -14.92 -2.49 -2.09
N ASN A 261 -15.89 -2.75 -1.20
CA ASN A 261 -15.77 -2.57 0.24
C ASN A 261 -15.82 -3.93 0.96
N TYR A 262 -15.16 -4.03 2.10
CA TYR A 262 -15.29 -5.14 3.06
C TYR A 262 -15.10 -4.62 4.48
N ARG A 263 -15.36 -5.47 5.46
CA ARG A 263 -15.26 -5.10 6.88
C ARG A 263 -13.93 -5.54 7.45
N VAL A 264 -13.36 -4.68 8.27
CA VAL A 264 -12.12 -4.91 9.01
C VAL A 264 -12.38 -4.67 10.49
N ALA A 265 -11.87 -5.55 11.36
CA ALA A 265 -12.01 -5.35 12.80
C ALA A 265 -11.51 -3.96 13.25
N THR A 266 -12.11 -3.43 14.31
CA THR A 266 -11.72 -2.12 14.86
C THR A 266 -10.37 -2.13 15.55
N ARG A 267 -9.81 -3.30 15.88
CA ARG A 267 -8.51 -3.39 16.55
C ARG A 267 -7.87 -4.75 16.32
N GLY A 268 -6.55 -4.76 16.25
CA GLY A 268 -5.79 -6.00 16.16
C GLY A 268 -4.29 -5.75 16.01
N ASP A 269 -3.58 -6.87 15.95
CA ASP A 269 -2.14 -6.94 15.74
C ASP A 269 -1.85 -7.61 14.40
N LEU A 270 -0.88 -7.06 13.67
CA LEU A 270 -0.37 -7.67 12.44
C LEU A 270 1.11 -7.97 12.56
N TYR A 271 1.49 -9.13 12.03
CA TYR A 271 2.86 -9.60 11.98
C TYR A 271 3.18 -10.04 10.56
N THR A 272 4.28 -9.56 10.01
CA THR A 272 4.76 -9.95 8.69
C THR A 272 6.18 -10.50 8.79
N ALA A 273 6.44 -11.57 8.05
CA ALA A 273 7.76 -12.16 7.92
C ALA A 273 7.97 -12.57 6.47
N ASN A 274 8.97 -11.96 5.84
CA ASN A 274 9.20 -12.11 4.41
C ASN A 274 10.68 -12.39 4.17
N VAL A 275 10.97 -13.41 3.38
CA VAL A 275 12.33 -13.76 2.95
C VAL A 275 12.36 -13.90 1.43
N ALA A 276 13.47 -13.49 0.82
CA ALA A 276 13.70 -13.68 -0.60
C ALA A 276 15.16 -14.00 -0.91
N TYR A 277 15.36 -14.79 -1.97
CA TYR A 277 16.65 -15.15 -2.53
C TYR A 277 16.71 -14.80 -4.01
N ARG A 278 17.67 -13.95 -4.39
CA ARG A 278 17.90 -13.51 -5.76
C ARG A 278 18.98 -14.35 -6.43
N LEU A 279 18.61 -15.02 -7.51
CA LEU A 279 19.49 -15.76 -8.40
C LEU A 279 19.71 -14.97 -9.71
N PRO A 280 20.88 -14.35 -9.92
CA PRO A 280 21.28 -13.83 -11.22
C PRO A 280 21.46 -14.98 -12.21
N ILE A 281 20.93 -14.81 -13.42
CA ILE A 281 21.03 -15.76 -14.54
C ILE A 281 21.82 -15.16 -15.71
N GLU A 282 21.76 -13.83 -15.88
CA GLU A 282 22.58 -13.06 -16.83
C GLU A 282 22.50 -13.53 -18.29
N THR A 283 21.34 -14.00 -18.73
CA THR A 283 21.09 -14.28 -20.16
C THR A 283 20.49 -13.05 -20.86
N ARG A 284 20.48 -13.08 -22.20
CA ARG A 284 19.87 -12.02 -23.02
C ARG A 284 18.39 -11.77 -22.68
N LEU A 285 17.64 -12.82 -22.34
CA LEU A 285 16.19 -12.76 -22.11
C LEU A 285 15.81 -12.72 -20.63
N LEU A 286 16.63 -13.29 -19.74
CA LEU A 286 16.35 -13.41 -18.32
C LEU A 286 17.58 -13.01 -17.50
N GLN A 287 17.47 -11.92 -16.74
CA GLN A 287 18.57 -11.40 -15.94
C GLN A 287 18.61 -12.01 -14.54
N SER A 288 17.44 -12.30 -13.95
CA SER A 288 17.37 -12.87 -12.61
C SER A 288 16.04 -13.55 -12.31
N ILE A 289 16.07 -14.48 -11.37
CA ILE A 289 14.90 -15.02 -10.68
C ILE A 289 15.02 -14.67 -9.20
N THR A 290 13.98 -14.10 -8.60
CA THR A 290 13.92 -13.87 -7.16
C THR A 290 12.85 -14.77 -6.57
N PHE A 291 13.26 -15.78 -5.81
CA PHE A 291 12.36 -16.67 -5.08
C PHE A 291 12.01 -16.05 -3.74
N TYR A 292 10.79 -16.23 -3.27
CA TYR A 292 10.34 -15.67 -2.00
C TYR A 292 9.26 -16.49 -1.32
N ASP A 293 9.22 -16.35 0.00
CA ASP A 293 8.11 -16.74 0.85
C ASP A 293 7.72 -15.56 1.74
N ASN A 294 6.45 -15.17 1.71
CA ASN A 294 5.94 -13.97 2.35
C ASN A 294 4.73 -14.32 3.20
N TYR A 295 4.85 -14.16 4.51
CA TYR A 295 3.82 -14.50 5.48
C TYR A 295 3.26 -13.25 6.15
N GLY A 296 1.96 -13.26 6.38
CA GLY A 296 1.21 -12.24 7.12
C GLY A 296 0.20 -12.91 8.05
N TYR A 297 0.21 -12.48 9.32
CA TYR A 297 -0.74 -12.92 10.33
C TYR A 297 -1.48 -11.72 10.91
N TYR A 298 -2.80 -11.82 10.98
CA TYR A 298 -3.67 -10.80 11.53
C TYR A 298 -4.49 -11.37 12.70
N SER A 299 -4.03 -11.00 13.90
CA SER A 299 -4.67 -11.31 15.17
C SER A 299 -5.71 -10.25 15.50
N LYS A 300 -6.99 -10.62 15.50
CA LYS A 300 -8.09 -9.68 15.78
C LYS A 300 -8.32 -9.63 17.29
N ASP A 301 -8.20 -8.46 17.89
CA ASP A 301 -8.53 -8.26 19.30
C ASP A 301 -10.04 -7.98 19.45
N VAL A 302 -10.90 -8.86 18.94
CA VAL A 302 -12.35 -8.73 19.07
C VAL A 302 -12.92 -10.09 19.39
N ARG A 303 -13.72 -10.17 20.47
CA ARG A 303 -14.32 -11.44 20.89
C ARG A 303 -15.22 -11.99 19.78
N GLY A 304 -15.01 -13.26 19.44
CA GLY A 304 -15.78 -13.96 18.40
C GLY A 304 -15.30 -13.71 16.97
N PHE A 305 -14.24 -12.92 16.77
CA PHE A 305 -13.60 -12.78 15.46
C PHE A 305 -12.49 -13.81 15.31
N GLU A 306 -12.42 -14.45 14.14
CA GLU A 306 -11.38 -15.41 13.82
C GLU A 306 -10.16 -14.73 13.20
N ASN A 307 -8.96 -15.25 13.47
CA ASN A 307 -7.74 -14.69 12.90
C ASN A 307 -7.62 -14.95 11.39
N SER A 308 -6.79 -14.15 10.73
CA SER A 308 -6.51 -14.31 9.30
C SER A 308 -5.04 -14.57 9.05
N HIS A 309 -4.77 -15.32 7.99
CA HIS A 309 -3.43 -15.61 7.53
C HIS A 309 -3.33 -15.41 6.03
N MET A 310 -2.15 -15.00 5.59
CA MET A 310 -1.75 -14.93 4.20
C MET A 310 -0.35 -15.51 4.08
N ASN A 311 -0.14 -16.41 3.12
CA ASN A 311 1.18 -16.90 2.75
C ASN A 311 1.30 -16.86 1.23
N VAL A 312 2.40 -16.31 0.71
CA VAL A 312 2.66 -16.28 -0.73
C VAL A 312 4.04 -16.84 -0.99
N LEU A 313 4.08 -18.02 -1.61
CA LEU A 313 5.27 -18.65 -2.14
C LEU A 313 5.33 -18.38 -3.65
N GLY A 314 6.44 -17.85 -4.14
CA GLY A 314 6.53 -17.49 -5.55
C GLY A 314 7.91 -17.13 -6.06
N ALA A 315 7.92 -16.67 -7.31
CA ALA A 315 9.11 -16.19 -8.00
C ALA A 315 8.82 -14.98 -8.88
N LEU A 316 9.74 -14.01 -8.84
CA LEU A 316 9.79 -12.87 -9.75
C LEU A 316 10.89 -13.09 -10.79
N PHE A 317 10.49 -13.13 -12.06
CA PHE A 317 11.37 -13.18 -13.21
C PHE A 317 11.58 -11.76 -13.75
N ALA A 318 12.84 -11.33 -13.82
CA ALA A 318 13.22 -10.08 -14.46
C ALA A 318 13.76 -10.37 -15.86
N ALA A 319 13.03 -9.94 -16.88
CA ALA A 319 13.27 -10.23 -18.30
C ALA A 319 13.25 -8.92 -19.13
N GLY A 320 14.38 -8.21 -19.11
CA GLY A 320 14.54 -6.89 -19.71
C GLY A 320 13.57 -5.88 -19.08
N PRO A 321 12.71 -5.23 -19.87
CA PRO A 321 11.66 -4.33 -19.35
C PRO A 321 10.50 -5.07 -18.67
N MET A 322 10.50 -6.41 -18.69
CA MET A 322 9.42 -7.20 -18.10
C MET A 322 9.72 -7.64 -16.67
N ALA A 323 8.72 -7.49 -15.81
CA ALA A 323 8.65 -8.14 -14.50
C ALA A 323 7.47 -9.12 -14.51
N ILE A 324 7.75 -10.40 -14.23
CA ILE A 324 6.75 -11.46 -14.24
C ILE A 324 6.72 -12.11 -12.87
N TYR A 325 5.62 -11.95 -12.14
CA TYR A 325 5.37 -12.64 -10.87
C TYR A 325 4.64 -13.95 -11.13
N THR A 326 5.08 -15.03 -10.50
CA THR A 326 4.38 -16.32 -10.47
C THR A 326 4.20 -16.73 -9.02
N ASP A 327 2.95 -16.70 -8.54
CA ASP A 327 2.60 -16.76 -7.12
C ASP A 327 1.60 -17.89 -6.84
N ALA A 328 1.89 -18.68 -5.80
CA ALA A 328 0.90 -19.49 -5.10
C ALA A 328 0.51 -18.75 -3.80
N ALA A 329 -0.61 -18.05 -3.83
CA ALA A 329 -1.10 -17.25 -2.71
C ALA A 329 -2.16 -18.02 -1.91
N PHE A 330 -1.88 -18.27 -0.65
CA PHE A 330 -2.74 -18.96 0.30
C PHE A 330 -3.37 -17.96 1.27
N GLY A 331 -4.69 -18.02 1.40
CA GLY A 331 -5.46 -17.22 2.35
C GLY A 331 -6.22 -18.09 3.34
N TYR A 332 -6.28 -17.62 4.59
CA TYR A 332 -7.17 -18.13 5.63
C TYR A 332 -7.93 -16.92 6.19
N ASN A 333 -9.26 -16.93 6.08
CA ASN A 333 -10.09 -15.76 6.38
C ASN A 333 -9.57 -14.48 5.68
N HIS A 334 -9.42 -14.52 4.36
CA HIS A 334 -8.86 -13.41 3.58
C HIS A 334 -9.78 -13.06 2.39
N PRO A 335 -10.24 -11.79 2.27
CA PRO A 335 -11.28 -11.42 1.30
C PRO A 335 -10.85 -11.62 -0.16
N TRP A 336 -9.57 -11.40 -0.47
CA TRP A 336 -9.03 -11.60 -1.82
C TRP A 336 -8.53 -13.02 -2.11
N LEU A 337 -8.41 -13.85 -1.06
CA LEU A 337 -7.80 -15.19 -1.11
C LEU A 337 -8.73 -16.21 -0.44
N GLY A 338 -10.03 -16.12 -0.72
CA GLY A 338 -11.05 -16.99 -0.15
C GLY A 338 -12.46 -16.66 -0.67
N PRO A 339 -13.46 -17.49 -0.33
CA PRO A 339 -14.84 -17.31 -0.78
C PRO A 339 -15.63 -16.26 0.01
N GLU A 340 -15.23 -15.97 1.25
CA GLU A 340 -15.88 -14.97 2.09
C GLU A 340 -15.29 -13.59 1.82
N TRP A 341 -16.09 -12.68 1.27
CA TRP A 341 -15.65 -11.35 0.89
C TRP A 341 -15.83 -10.33 2.02
N GLU A 342 -17.04 -10.23 2.57
CA GLU A 342 -17.43 -9.09 3.40
C GLU A 342 -16.84 -9.16 4.81
N ASN A 343 -16.83 -10.35 5.41
CA ASN A 343 -16.55 -10.56 6.83
C ASN A 343 -15.26 -11.36 7.10
N ALA A 344 -14.46 -11.64 6.08
CA ALA A 344 -13.20 -12.38 6.24
C ALA A 344 -12.25 -11.75 7.27
N PHE A 345 -12.18 -10.42 7.31
CA PHE A 345 -11.37 -9.67 8.28
C PHE A 345 -12.13 -9.24 9.55
N THR A 346 -13.29 -9.84 9.80
CA THR A 346 -14.07 -9.71 11.04
C THR A 346 -14.36 -11.08 11.64
N SER A 347 -15.60 -11.58 11.54
CA SER A 347 -16.00 -12.89 12.07
C SER A 347 -15.30 -14.05 11.38
N GLY A 348 -14.77 -13.87 10.18
CA GLY A 348 -14.21 -14.94 9.37
C GLY A 348 -15.31 -15.86 8.86
N THR A 349 -15.04 -17.18 8.84
CA THR A 349 -15.97 -18.22 8.37
C THR A 349 -16.23 -19.29 9.44
N PRO A 350 -16.84 -18.92 10.59
CA PRO A 350 -16.95 -19.82 11.74
C PRO A 350 -17.50 -21.20 11.40
N GLY A 351 -16.76 -22.23 11.81
CA GLY A 351 -17.12 -23.63 11.58
C GLY A 351 -16.81 -24.17 10.18
N ASN A 352 -16.31 -23.35 9.26
CA ASN A 352 -15.90 -23.75 7.91
C ASN A 352 -14.55 -23.14 7.49
N THR A 353 -13.77 -22.68 8.47
CA THR A 353 -12.53 -21.94 8.23
C THR A 353 -11.43 -22.83 7.71
N ARG A 354 -10.95 -22.56 6.49
CA ARG A 354 -9.91 -23.34 5.82
C ARG A 354 -9.03 -22.48 4.93
N TRP A 355 -7.90 -23.05 4.54
CA TRP A 355 -7.00 -22.43 3.57
C TRP A 355 -7.55 -22.53 2.16
N HIS A 356 -7.37 -21.45 1.42
CA HIS A 356 -7.73 -21.32 0.01
C HIS A 356 -6.51 -20.85 -0.77
N MET A 357 -6.26 -21.43 -1.94
CA MET A 357 -5.15 -21.06 -2.80
C MET A 357 -5.66 -20.32 -4.04
N ARG A 358 -4.96 -19.26 -4.42
CA ARG A 358 -5.00 -18.63 -5.73
C ARG A 358 -3.62 -18.73 -6.39
N PHE A 359 -3.56 -19.43 -7.51
CA PHE A 359 -2.39 -19.38 -8.38
C PHE A 359 -2.50 -18.16 -9.30
N ASN A 360 -1.41 -17.42 -9.47
CA ASN A 360 -1.40 -16.14 -10.18
C ASN A 360 -0.13 -15.94 -11.00
N ILE A 361 -0.27 -15.45 -12.23
CA ILE A 361 0.85 -14.98 -13.04
C ILE A 361 0.54 -13.54 -13.47
N ASN A 362 1.31 -12.58 -12.95
CA ASN A 362 1.24 -11.18 -13.39
C ASN A 362 2.41 -10.88 -14.30
N MET A 363 2.14 -10.37 -15.49
CA MET A 363 3.15 -10.01 -16.48
C MET A 363 3.05 -8.52 -16.76
N GLY A 364 4.11 -7.77 -16.46
CA GLY A 364 4.17 -6.33 -16.72
C GLY A 364 5.35 -5.95 -17.60
N TYR A 365 5.12 -5.11 -18.60
CA TYR A 365 6.15 -4.42 -19.37
C TYR A 365 6.23 -2.97 -18.89
N TYR A 366 7.43 -2.50 -18.54
CA TYR A 366 7.68 -1.18 -17.98
C TYR A 366 8.62 -0.38 -18.90
N PHE A 367 8.32 0.89 -19.14
CA PHE A 367 9.07 1.78 -20.04
C PHE A 367 9.30 3.17 -19.45
#